data_AF-A0A965YYR7-F1
#
_entry.id   AF-A0A965YYR7-F1
#
_cell.length_a   1.000
_cell.length_b   1.000
_cell.length_c   1.000
_cell.angle_alpha   90.00
_cell.angle_beta   90.00
_cell.angle_gamma   90.00
#
_symmetry.space_group_name_H-M   'P 1'
#
loop_
_entity.id
_entity.type
_entity.pdbx_description
1 polymer ?
#
loop_
_entity_poly.entity_id
_entity_poly.type
_entity_poly.pdbx_seq_one_letter_code
_entity_poly.pdbx_strand_id
1 'polypeptide(L)'
;MIKGSRSDPYTVAQAMEHQNKADVWMVGYIVGAFDGTINKFVTDTTGQVRSNVALADNKDETEITLMLPVNITRAAIKDALNICDNPFNINRAVMVRGDLESYYSVPGMKNADDYHFLE
;
A
#
# COMPACT_ATOMS: atom_id res chain seq x y z
N MET A 1 18.85 7.93 12.17
CA MET A 1 17.56 8.20 11.51
C MET A 1 16.47 7.49 12.31
N ILE A 2 15.23 7.99 12.31
CA ILE A 2 14.12 7.34 13.02
C ILE A 2 13.41 6.44 12.02
N LYS A 3 13.39 5.13 12.27
CA LYS A 3 12.76 4.17 11.37
C LYS A 3 11.25 4.39 11.31
N GLY A 4 10.67 4.33 10.11
CA GLY A 4 9.27 4.68 9.85
C GLY A 4 9.03 6.18 9.73
N SER A 5 10.07 7.00 9.69
CA SER A 5 9.96 8.43 9.35
C SER A 5 10.00 8.62 7.83
N ARG A 6 9.60 9.80 7.35
CA ARG A 6 9.68 10.14 5.92
C ARG A 6 11.10 10.02 5.35
N SER A 7 12.14 10.28 6.14
CA SER A 7 13.55 10.18 5.73
C SER A 7 14.13 8.76 5.83
N ASP A 8 13.46 7.85 6.54
CA ASP A 8 13.86 6.45 6.70
C ASP A 8 12.58 5.59 6.83
N PRO A 9 11.80 5.46 5.74
CA PRO A 9 10.53 4.75 5.76
C PRO A 9 10.76 3.24 5.96
N TYR A 10 9.74 2.54 6.45
CA TYR A 10 9.73 1.08 6.44
C TYR A 10 9.69 0.56 5.00
N THR A 11 10.43 -0.50 4.69
CA THR A 11 10.09 -1.33 3.51
C THR A 11 8.79 -2.10 3.79
N VAL A 12 8.21 -2.74 2.78
CA VAL A 12 7.01 -3.57 2.95
C VAL A 12 7.26 -4.68 3.96
N ALA A 13 8.37 -5.43 3.81
CA ALA A 13 8.73 -6.48 4.77
C ALA A 13 8.84 -5.95 6.21
N GLN A 14 9.49 -4.80 6.40
CA GLN A 14 9.65 -4.22 7.73
C GLN A 14 8.31 -3.74 8.30
N ALA A 15 7.43 -3.18 7.47
CA ALA A 15 6.10 -2.76 7.88
C ALA A 15 5.23 -3.94 8.36
N MET A 16 5.37 -5.11 7.73
CA MET A 16 4.71 -6.35 8.18
C MET A 16 5.21 -6.82 9.55
N GLU A 17 6.51 -6.66 9.84
CA GLU A 17 7.12 -7.03 11.12
C GLU A 17 6.81 -6.02 12.26
N HIS A 18 6.54 -4.76 11.93
CA HIS A 18 6.44 -3.65 12.88
C HIS A 18 5.00 -3.10 13.03
N GLN A 19 4.01 -4.00 13.06
CA GLN A 19 2.60 -3.67 13.27
C GLN A 19 2.32 -2.97 14.62
N ASN A 20 1.13 -2.37 14.73
CA ASN A 20 0.66 -1.57 15.87
C ASN A 20 1.45 -0.25 16.05
N LYS A 21 1.77 0.41 14.94
CA LYS A 21 2.42 1.74 14.92
C LYS A 21 1.54 2.72 14.16
N ALA A 22 1.31 3.89 14.75
CA ALA A 22 0.55 4.97 14.11
C ALA A 22 1.48 6.00 13.46
N ASP A 23 0.97 6.70 12.44
CA ASP A 23 1.65 7.83 11.77
C ASP A 23 3.09 7.51 11.29
N VAL A 24 3.26 6.35 10.64
CA VAL A 24 4.55 5.93 10.07
C VAL A 24 4.53 5.92 8.55
N TRP A 25 5.70 6.17 7.97
CA TRP A 25 5.96 6.06 6.55
C TRP A 25 6.46 4.68 6.18
N MET A 26 5.93 4.12 5.10
CA MET A 26 6.48 2.98 4.40
C MET A 26 6.69 3.28 2.92
N VAL A 27 7.54 2.50 2.26
CA VAL A 27 7.84 2.57 0.84
C VAL A 27 7.61 1.21 0.20
N GLY A 28 7.05 1.19 -1.01
CA GLY A 28 6.88 -0.01 -1.81
C GLY A 28 6.41 0.33 -3.23
N TYR A 29 6.31 -0.69 -4.07
CA TYR A 29 5.71 -0.61 -5.40
C TYR A 29 4.24 -0.98 -5.35
N ILE A 30 3.39 -0.21 -6.03
CA ILE A 30 2.00 -0.59 -6.24
C ILE A 30 1.96 -1.75 -7.24
N VAL A 31 1.62 -2.95 -6.77
CA VAL A 31 1.56 -4.16 -7.60
C VAL A 31 0.14 -4.56 -7.97
N GLY A 32 -0.86 -3.95 -7.36
CA GLY A 32 -2.28 -4.21 -7.64
C GLY A 32 -3.19 -3.69 -6.54
N ALA A 33 -4.29 -4.39 -6.31
CA ALA A 33 -5.24 -4.15 -5.22
C ALA A 33 -5.91 -5.46 -4.78
N PHE A 34 -6.76 -5.39 -3.75
CA PHE A 34 -7.53 -6.52 -3.23
C PHE A 34 -9.04 -6.24 -3.28
N ASP A 35 -9.82 -7.14 -3.86
CA ASP A 35 -11.29 -7.05 -3.90
C ASP A 35 -11.93 -7.63 -2.63
N GLY A 36 -11.98 -6.83 -1.57
CA GLY A 36 -12.73 -7.14 -0.36
C GLY A 36 -12.10 -8.18 0.58
N THR A 37 -11.06 -8.90 0.16
CA THR A 37 -10.30 -9.86 0.98
C THR A 37 -8.90 -10.09 0.42
N ILE A 38 -7.97 -10.53 1.28
CA ILE A 38 -6.57 -10.82 0.91
C ILE A 38 -6.44 -11.90 -0.19
N ASN A 39 -7.40 -12.83 -0.27
CA ASN A 39 -7.38 -13.92 -1.26
C ASN A 39 -7.87 -13.49 -2.65
N LYS A 40 -8.30 -12.23 -2.83
CA LYS A 40 -8.80 -11.70 -4.10
C LYS A 40 -7.88 -10.60 -4.61
N PHE A 41 -6.62 -10.96 -4.85
CA PHE A 41 -5.65 -10.07 -5.49
C PHE A 41 -6.05 -9.79 -6.94
N VAL A 42 -5.98 -8.52 -7.35
CA VAL A 42 -6.33 -8.07 -8.69
C VAL A 42 -5.30 -7.07 -9.21
N THR A 43 -4.94 -7.24 -10.48
CA THR A 43 -4.16 -6.28 -11.27
C THR A 43 -4.99 -5.62 -12.37
N ASP A 44 -6.24 -6.06 -12.55
CA ASP A 44 -7.16 -5.52 -13.54
C ASP A 44 -7.58 -4.09 -13.17
N THR A 45 -7.16 -3.14 -14.00
CA THR A 45 -7.41 -1.71 -13.84
C THR A 45 -8.82 -1.31 -14.31
N THR A 46 -9.59 -2.22 -14.90
CA THR A 46 -10.99 -1.96 -15.31
C THR A 46 -12.00 -2.27 -14.19
N GLY A 47 -11.53 -2.84 -13.08
CA GLY A 47 -12.34 -3.15 -11.90
C GLY A 47 -12.86 -1.91 -11.16
N GLN A 48 -13.42 -2.10 -9.96
CA GLN A 48 -14.00 -0.99 -9.16
C GLN A 48 -13.28 -0.73 -7.83
N VAL A 49 -12.14 -1.40 -7.59
CA VAL A 49 -11.40 -1.29 -6.33
C VAL A 49 -10.66 0.05 -6.28
N ARG A 50 -11.22 0.99 -5.51
CA ARG A 50 -10.65 2.33 -5.28
C ARG A 50 -10.21 2.58 -3.84
N SER A 51 -10.47 1.64 -2.95
CA SER A 51 -10.30 1.81 -1.50
C SER A 51 -8.98 1.27 -0.96
N ASN A 52 -8.19 0.59 -1.79
CA ASN A 52 -6.90 0.05 -1.38
C ASN A 52 -5.94 -0.12 -2.55
N VAL A 53 -4.67 -0.28 -2.21
CA VAL A 53 -3.60 -0.76 -3.09
C VAL A 53 -2.84 -1.87 -2.38
N ALA A 54 -2.26 -2.79 -3.15
CA ALA A 54 -1.30 -3.78 -2.68
C ALA A 54 0.11 -3.24 -2.91
N LEU A 55 0.91 -3.14 -1.84
CA LEU A 55 2.31 -2.73 -1.94
C LEU A 55 3.24 -3.92 -1.75
N ALA A 56 4.32 -3.98 -2.53
CA ALA A 56 5.40 -4.97 -2.37
C ALA A 56 6.78 -4.31 -2.48
N ASP A 57 7.81 -4.97 -1.94
CA ASP A 57 9.20 -4.51 -2.07
C ASP A 57 9.75 -4.72 -3.50
N ASN A 58 9.22 -5.71 -4.23
CA ASN A 58 9.52 -5.95 -5.64
C ASN A 58 8.38 -5.45 -6.53
N LYS A 59 8.70 -4.75 -7.63
CA LYS A 59 7.70 -4.22 -8.56
C LYS A 59 6.91 -5.29 -9.31
N ASP A 60 7.49 -6.48 -9.51
CA ASP A 60 6.87 -7.59 -10.24
C ASP A 60 6.42 -8.71 -9.27
N GLU A 61 6.16 -8.36 -8.00
CA GLU A 61 5.78 -9.33 -6.97
C GLU A 61 4.45 -10.02 -7.29
N THR A 62 4.41 -11.33 -7.08
CA THR A 62 3.20 -12.15 -7.28
C THR A 62 2.84 -12.99 -6.06
N GLU A 63 3.75 -13.09 -5.09
CA GLU A 63 3.53 -13.81 -3.84
C GLU A 63 2.75 -12.91 -2.86
N ILE A 64 1.48 -13.25 -2.62
CA ILE A 64 0.56 -12.45 -1.79
C ILE A 64 1.11 -12.29 -0.36
N THR A 65 1.84 -13.28 0.16
CA THR A 65 2.43 -13.18 1.50
C THR A 65 3.54 -12.13 1.63
N LEU A 66 4.06 -11.62 0.50
CA LEU A 66 5.03 -10.52 0.43
C LEU A 66 4.38 -9.17 0.08
N MET A 67 3.04 -9.11 0.04
CA MET A 67 2.28 -7.89 -0.23
C MET A 67 1.57 -7.36 1.01
N LEU A 68 1.61 -6.04 1.21
CA LEU A 68 0.92 -5.37 2.30
C LEU A 68 -0.29 -4.60 1.75
N PRO A 69 -1.53 -4.92 2.19
CA PRO A 69 -2.71 -4.19 1.77
C PRO A 69 -2.76 -2.84 2.50
N VAL A 70 -2.87 -1.75 1.74
CA VAL A 70 -2.98 -0.39 2.25
C VAL A 70 -4.39 0.12 2.04
N ASN A 71 -5.16 0.31 3.11
CA ASN A 71 -6.47 0.93 3.07
C ASN A 71 -6.35 2.45 2.95
N ILE A 72 -7.02 3.00 1.95
CA ILE A 72 -7.06 4.44 1.68
C ILE A 72 -8.45 4.94 2.05
N THR A 73 -8.53 5.86 3.01
CA THR A 73 -9.82 6.42 3.45
C THR A 73 -10.10 7.78 2.80
N ARG A 74 -9.07 8.62 2.64
CA ARG A 74 -9.17 9.98 2.08
C ARG A 74 -9.43 9.97 0.57
N ALA A 75 -10.47 10.69 0.14
CA ALA A 75 -10.85 10.79 -1.27
C ALA A 75 -9.70 11.22 -2.19
N ALA A 76 -9.00 12.31 -1.85
CA ALA A 76 -7.88 12.81 -2.65
C ALA A 76 -6.74 11.80 -2.85
N ILE A 77 -6.51 10.89 -1.90
CA ILE A 77 -5.47 9.86 -2.00
C ILE A 77 -5.99 8.67 -2.81
N LYS A 78 -7.28 8.33 -2.69
CA LYS A 78 -7.91 7.33 -3.54
C LYS A 78 -7.75 7.74 -5.00
N ASP A 79 -8.13 8.97 -5.33
CA ASP A 79 -8.09 9.51 -6.69
C ASP A 79 -6.67 9.48 -7.29
N ALA A 80 -5.63 9.54 -6.45
CA ALA A 80 -4.24 9.53 -6.90
C ALA A 80 -3.59 8.14 -6.98
N LEU A 81 -3.88 7.25 -6.03
CA LEU A 81 -3.16 5.97 -5.88
C LEU A 81 -3.86 4.80 -6.55
N ASN A 82 -5.20 4.81 -6.64
CA ASN A 82 -5.92 3.63 -7.08
C ASN A 82 -5.60 3.24 -8.53
N ILE A 83 -5.48 1.93 -8.77
CA ILE A 83 -5.10 1.40 -10.09
C ILE A 83 -6.22 1.49 -11.13
N CYS A 84 -7.46 1.72 -10.71
CA CYS A 84 -8.60 1.79 -11.63
C CYS A 84 -8.60 3.10 -12.41
N ASP A 85 -8.55 4.21 -11.69
CA ASP A 85 -8.53 5.54 -12.29
C ASP A 85 -7.09 5.92 -12.73
N ASN A 86 -6.06 5.26 -12.19
CA ASN A 86 -4.65 5.46 -12.55
C ASN A 86 -3.93 4.14 -12.90
N PRO A 87 -4.20 3.53 -14.07
CA PRO A 87 -3.58 2.26 -14.49
C PRO A 87 -2.05 2.29 -14.52
N PHE A 88 -1.45 3.47 -14.78
CA PHE A 88 -0.01 3.68 -14.82
C PHE A 88 0.67 3.63 -13.44
N ASN A 89 -0.08 3.51 -12.36
CA ASN A 89 0.49 3.31 -11.03
C ASN A 89 0.97 1.88 -10.79
N ILE A 90 0.56 0.90 -11.61
CA ILE A 90 1.15 -0.44 -11.54
C ILE A 90 2.67 -0.32 -11.74
N ASN A 91 3.42 -0.99 -10.85
CA ASN A 91 4.87 -1.00 -10.75
C ASN A 91 5.49 0.36 -10.38
N ARG A 92 4.70 1.33 -9.94
CA ARG A 92 5.18 2.65 -9.50
C ARG A 92 5.57 2.62 -8.02
N ALA A 93 6.75 3.15 -7.71
CA ALA A 93 7.22 3.29 -6.34
C ALA A 93 6.50 4.45 -5.64
N VAL A 94 6.06 4.22 -4.41
CA VAL A 94 5.35 5.20 -3.60
C VAL A 94 5.73 5.06 -2.14
N MET A 95 5.88 6.19 -1.47
CA MET A 95 5.85 6.25 -0.01
C MET A 95 4.43 6.58 0.44
N VAL A 96 3.94 5.89 1.46
CA VAL A 96 2.62 6.12 2.05
C VAL A 96 2.77 6.27 3.55
N ARG A 97 2.01 7.21 4.12
CA ARG A 97 1.90 7.39 5.56
C ARG A 97 0.55 6.93 6.07
N GLY A 98 0.56 6.19 7.18
CA GLY A 98 -0.65 5.74 7.86
C GLY A 98 -0.32 4.93 9.11
N ASP A 99 -1.29 4.14 9.53
CA ASP A 99 -1.21 3.29 10.71
C ASP A 99 -0.96 1.85 10.29
N LEU A 100 0.13 1.24 10.76
CA LEU A 100 0.40 -0.18 10.61
C LEU A 100 -0.51 -0.97 11.55
N GLU A 101 -1.54 -1.59 10.99
CA GLU A 101 -2.53 -2.36 11.71
C GLU A 101 -3.16 -3.43 10.79
N SER A 102 -3.87 -4.40 11.38
CA SER A 102 -4.43 -5.49 10.59
C SER A 102 -5.49 -4.99 9.60
N TYR A 103 -5.33 -5.35 8.32
CA TYR A 103 -6.31 -5.14 7.26
C TYR A 103 -6.47 -6.43 6.46
N TYR A 104 -7.71 -6.84 6.19
CA TYR A 104 -8.03 -8.17 5.68
C TYR A 104 -7.45 -9.34 6.51
N SER A 105 -7.38 -9.16 7.83
CA SER A 105 -6.88 -10.15 8.80
C SER A 105 -5.40 -10.53 8.63
N VAL A 106 -4.63 -9.72 7.91
CA VAL A 106 -3.17 -9.84 7.76
C VAL A 106 -2.49 -8.53 8.21
N PRO A 107 -1.15 -8.50 8.39
CA PRO A 107 -0.43 -7.24 8.55
C PRO A 107 -0.73 -6.28 7.40
N GLY A 108 -1.11 -5.05 7.75
CA GLY A 108 -1.60 -4.07 6.78
C GLY A 108 -1.25 -2.65 7.17
N MET A 109 -1.81 -1.71 6.41
CA MET A 109 -1.84 -0.30 6.76
C MET A 109 -3.25 0.23 6.57
N LYS A 110 -3.72 1.07 7.50
CA LYS A 110 -4.97 1.82 7.36
C LYS A 110 -4.76 3.30 7.59
N ASN A 111 -5.84 4.05 7.43
CA ASN A 111 -5.90 5.49 7.62
C ASN A 111 -4.81 6.22 6.83
N ALA A 112 -4.49 5.72 5.62
CA ALA A 112 -3.49 6.35 4.78
C ALA A 112 -3.92 7.80 4.48
N ASP A 113 -3.06 8.74 4.85
CA ASP A 113 -3.42 10.16 4.92
C ASP A 113 -2.45 11.12 4.22
N ASP A 114 -1.29 10.61 3.77
CA ASP A 114 -0.30 11.28 2.95
C ASP A 114 0.44 10.27 2.05
N TYR A 115 0.97 10.74 0.92
CA TYR A 115 1.77 9.92 -0.01
C TYR A 115 2.80 10.74 -0.78
N HIS A 116 3.82 10.07 -1.31
CA HIS A 116 4.78 10.66 -2.22
C HIS A 116 5.25 9.62 -3.24
N PHE A 117 4.98 9.85 -4.52
CA PHE A 117 5.56 9.02 -5.58
C PHE A 117 7.06 9.26 -5.66
N LEU A 118 7.83 8.20 -5.84
CA LEU A 118 9.26 8.27 -6.11
C LEU A 118 9.49 8.33 -7.62
N GLU A 119 10.38 9.21 -8.06
CA GLU A 119 10.82 9.34 -9.46
C GLU A 119 11.81 8.24 -9.86
#